data_AF-A0A7X6US95-F1
#
_entry.id   AF-A0A7X6US95-F1
#
_cell.length_a   1.000
_cell.length_b   1.000
_cell.length_c   1.000
_cell.angle_alpha   90.00
_cell.angle_beta   90.00
_cell.angle_gamma   90.00
#
_symmetry.space_group_name_H-M   'P 1'
#
loop_
_entity.id
_entity.type
_entity.pdbx_description
1 polymer ?
#
loop_
_entity_poly.entity_id
_entity_poly.type
_entity_poly.pdbx_seq_one_letter_code
_entity_poly.pdbx_strand_id
1 'polypeptide(L)'
;VNHAGRFTGQATQLGHQSGPGYYVGVVPLYILPWLVAWLYALGDVWRRLRRREALDPGWGLLIGWGLGGLLLLTLSSTKREIYLSVLLPALALMVGAGLREPLAKSVRVALKIWLGLMLLLLLAMVLAPLGSIRSGLPVGRGLLYALLALIFLGLAWMAMRRRSMPWPQQIGLVTALAYIAALSIACPLVDRVKSYRPSFTAMAQRILSDPQAKVGAWAFDETTRAGFYYYCDLIFPAVSDTTQLQSILKGTHPRLNGVLTLSRHFPPAEISLPAWQVIEEERMGPRRRLQWISAVPRPAAAAITADGSI
;
A
#
# COMPACT_ATOMS: atom_id res chain seq x y z
N VAL A 1 -9.16 8.48 17.38
CA VAL A 1 -10.23 8.73 16.37
C VAL A 1 -11.19 7.56 16.42
N ASN A 2 -12.42 7.79 16.86
CA ASN A 2 -13.40 6.72 17.08
C ASN A 2 -13.93 6.17 15.75
N HIS A 3 -14.24 4.87 15.71
CA HIS A 3 -14.82 4.19 14.54
C HIS A 3 -16.11 4.85 14.03
N ALA A 4 -16.88 5.51 14.91
CA ALA A 4 -18.07 6.28 14.57
C ALA A 4 -17.77 7.49 13.66
N GLY A 5 -16.63 8.16 13.84
CA GLY A 5 -16.22 9.32 13.03
C GLY A 5 -15.99 8.99 11.54
N ARG A 6 -15.87 7.70 11.20
CA ARG A 6 -15.76 7.18 9.83
C ARG A 6 -17.09 6.98 9.13
N PHE A 7 -18.21 7.03 9.85
CA PHE A 7 -19.54 7.00 9.26
C PHE A 7 -20.11 8.42 9.15
N THR A 8 -19.74 9.32 10.06
CA THR A 8 -20.23 10.71 10.08
C THR A 8 -19.44 11.67 9.19
N GLY A 9 -18.33 11.22 8.59
CA GLY A 9 -17.47 12.06 7.77
C GLY A 9 -16.59 13.04 8.56
N GLN A 10 -16.60 13.02 9.90
CA GLN A 10 -15.76 13.90 10.71
C GLN A 10 -14.27 13.53 10.69
N ALA A 11 -13.92 12.32 10.23
CA ALA A 11 -12.54 11.85 10.07
C ALA A 11 -11.92 12.18 8.69
N THR A 12 -12.21 13.36 8.13
CA THR A 12 -11.71 13.80 6.81
C THR A 12 -10.19 13.95 6.75
N GLN A 13 -9.55 14.32 7.86
CA GLN A 13 -8.13 14.67 7.89
C GLN A 13 -7.16 13.47 7.75
N LEU A 14 -7.64 12.22 7.85
CA LEU A 14 -6.79 11.02 7.89
C LEU A 14 -7.16 9.95 6.84
N GLY A 15 -8.25 10.14 6.09
CA GLY A 15 -8.78 9.12 5.19
C GLY A 15 -8.96 9.65 3.77
N HIS A 16 -8.56 8.86 2.77
CA HIS A 16 -8.97 9.07 1.39
C HIS A 16 -10.49 8.90 1.32
N GLN A 17 -11.21 10.01 1.22
CA GLN A 17 -12.64 9.95 0.93
C GLN A 17 -12.81 9.39 -0.47
N SER A 18 -13.70 8.40 -0.62
CA SER A 18 -13.97 7.77 -1.91
C SER A 18 -15.46 7.53 -2.04
N GLY A 19 -15.97 7.73 -3.26
CA GLY A 19 -17.38 7.59 -3.56
C GLY A 19 -17.92 6.17 -3.34
N PRO A 20 -19.24 5.98 -3.41
CA PRO A 20 -19.89 4.68 -3.23
C PRO A 20 -19.40 3.63 -4.25
N GLY A 21 -18.93 4.02 -5.43
CA GLY A 21 -18.37 3.11 -6.44
C GLY A 21 -16.97 2.54 -6.14
N TYR A 22 -16.33 2.90 -5.02
CA TYR A 22 -14.93 2.53 -4.74
C TYR A 22 -14.69 1.01 -4.82
N TYR A 23 -15.49 0.21 -4.12
CA TYR A 23 -15.29 -1.24 -4.08
C TYR A 23 -15.70 -1.96 -5.37
N VAL A 24 -16.44 -1.30 -6.28
CA VAL A 24 -16.76 -1.86 -7.60
C VAL A 24 -15.49 -2.07 -8.43
N GLY A 25 -14.49 -1.21 -8.29
CA GLY A 25 -13.18 -1.39 -8.94
C GLY A 25 -12.24 -2.31 -8.15
N VAL A 26 -12.25 -2.22 -6.82
CA VAL A 26 -11.31 -2.95 -5.95
C VAL A 26 -11.65 -4.44 -5.86
N VAL A 27 -12.92 -4.81 -5.72
CA VAL A 27 -13.33 -6.21 -5.56
C VAL A 27 -12.89 -7.10 -6.73
N PRO A 28 -13.12 -6.72 -8.01
CA PRO A 28 -12.59 -7.43 -9.15
C PRO A 28 -11.10 -7.72 -9.03
N LEU A 29 -10.29 -6.70 -8.69
CA LEU A 29 -8.84 -6.83 -8.62
C LEU A 29 -8.40 -7.87 -7.57
N TYR A 30 -9.04 -7.88 -6.40
CA TYR A 30 -8.69 -8.81 -5.31
C TYR A 30 -9.20 -10.23 -5.51
N ILE A 31 -10.26 -10.42 -6.31
CA ILE A 31 -10.84 -11.74 -6.58
C ILE A 31 -10.23 -12.36 -7.85
N LEU A 32 -9.53 -11.61 -8.71
CA LEU A 32 -8.88 -12.19 -9.89
C LEU A 32 -7.97 -13.39 -9.52
N PRO A 33 -8.02 -14.48 -10.30
CA PRO A 33 -8.80 -14.71 -11.52
C PRO A 33 -10.26 -15.13 -11.33
N TRP A 34 -10.66 -15.36 -10.08
CA TRP A 34 -11.90 -16.03 -9.73
C TRP A 34 -13.15 -15.19 -9.95
N LEU A 35 -13.01 -13.94 -10.38
CA LEU A 35 -14.13 -13.03 -10.60
C LEU A 35 -15.20 -13.65 -11.51
N VAL A 36 -14.79 -14.28 -12.61
CA VAL A 36 -15.72 -14.93 -13.54
C VAL A 36 -16.45 -16.13 -12.92
N ALA A 37 -15.76 -16.89 -12.05
CA ALA A 37 -16.34 -18.01 -11.34
C ALA A 37 -17.27 -17.54 -10.21
N TRP A 38 -16.90 -16.45 -9.53
CA TRP A 38 -17.70 -15.81 -8.49
C TRP A 38 -19.01 -15.26 -9.06
N LEU A 39 -18.95 -14.52 -10.18
CA LEU A 39 -20.13 -14.01 -10.88
C LEU A 39 -21.02 -15.15 -11.39
N TYR A 40 -20.41 -16.23 -11.91
CA TYR A 40 -21.14 -17.43 -12.31
C TYR A 40 -21.86 -18.08 -11.13
N ALA A 41 -21.20 -18.20 -9.98
CA ALA A 41 -21.78 -18.76 -8.76
C ALA A 41 -22.97 -17.92 -8.26
N LEU A 42 -22.83 -16.59 -8.20
CA LEU A 42 -23.92 -15.70 -7.84
C LEU A 42 -25.09 -15.77 -8.83
N GLY A 43 -24.80 -15.85 -10.12
CA GLY A 43 -25.81 -16.03 -11.16
C GLY A 43 -26.56 -17.35 -11.02
N ASP A 44 -25.88 -18.42 -10.63
CA ASP A 44 -26.51 -19.71 -10.35
C ASP A 44 -27.47 -19.64 -9.15
N VAL A 45 -26.98 -19.12 -8.02
CA VAL A 45 -27.80 -18.88 -6.82
C VAL A 45 -29.04 -18.05 -7.16
N TRP A 46 -28.88 -16.95 -7.90
CA TRP A 46 -30.00 -16.11 -8.32
C TRP A 46 -31.03 -16.87 -9.16
N ARG A 47 -30.59 -17.72 -10.09
CA ARG A 47 -31.50 -18.55 -10.89
C ARG A 47 -32.27 -19.55 -10.03
N ARG A 48 -31.60 -20.23 -9.09
CA ARG A 48 -32.24 -21.18 -8.16
C ARG A 48 -33.27 -20.48 -7.28
N LEU A 49 -32.94 -19.30 -6.74
CA LEU A 49 -33.88 -18.45 -5.98
C LEU A 49 -35.11 -18.07 -6.81
N ARG A 50 -34.93 -17.63 -8.06
CA ARG A 50 -36.07 -17.31 -8.95
C ARG A 50 -36.96 -18.51 -9.24
N ARG A 51 -36.38 -19.72 -9.27
CA ARG A 51 -37.11 -20.99 -9.44
C ARG A 51 -37.69 -21.55 -8.14
N ARG A 52 -37.51 -20.84 -7.01
CA ARG A 52 -37.90 -21.28 -5.67
C ARG A 52 -37.28 -22.63 -5.26
N GLU A 53 -36.10 -22.93 -5.79
CA GLU A 53 -35.32 -24.09 -5.38
C GLU A 53 -34.69 -23.80 -4.01
N ALA A 54 -34.66 -24.81 -3.13
CA ALA A 54 -34.01 -24.68 -1.84
C ALA A 54 -32.50 -24.50 -2.04
N LEU A 55 -31.94 -23.44 -1.44
CA LEU A 55 -30.50 -23.27 -1.34
C LEU A 55 -29.96 -24.01 -0.12
N ASP A 56 -28.73 -24.49 -0.21
CA ASP A 56 -27.97 -24.92 0.97
C ASP A 56 -27.93 -23.75 1.99
N PRO A 57 -28.29 -23.98 3.27
CA PRO A 57 -28.20 -22.96 4.32
C PRO A 57 -26.87 -22.21 4.37
N GLY A 58 -25.76 -22.87 3.98
CA GLY A 58 -24.44 -22.23 3.89
C GLY A 58 -24.39 -21.01 2.97
N TRP A 59 -25.19 -20.97 1.90
CA TRP A 59 -25.24 -19.81 0.99
C TRP A 59 -25.80 -18.56 1.66
N GLY A 60 -26.77 -18.69 2.57
CA GLY A 60 -27.32 -17.56 3.32
C GLY A 60 -26.25 -16.87 4.16
N LEU A 61 -25.44 -17.66 4.88
CA LEU A 61 -24.31 -17.16 5.66
C LEU A 61 -23.27 -16.48 4.76
N LEU A 62 -22.89 -17.13 3.65
CA LEU A 62 -21.89 -16.58 2.73
C LEU A 62 -22.37 -15.26 2.13
N ILE A 63 -23.61 -15.18 1.65
CA ILE A 63 -24.18 -13.96 1.05
C ILE A 63 -24.25 -12.84 2.09
N GLY A 64 -24.74 -13.12 3.30
CA GLY A 64 -24.79 -12.16 4.38
C GLY A 64 -23.40 -11.62 4.75
N TRP A 65 -22.41 -12.50 4.87
CA TRP A 65 -21.04 -12.10 5.19
C TRP A 65 -20.37 -11.36 4.02
N GLY A 66 -20.33 -11.95 2.83
CA GLY A 66 -19.64 -11.41 1.67
C GLY A 66 -20.34 -10.17 1.10
N LEU A 67 -21.59 -10.30 0.65
CA LEU A 67 -22.32 -9.20 0.01
C LEU A 67 -22.83 -8.18 1.03
N GLY A 68 -23.32 -8.63 2.19
CA GLY A 68 -23.72 -7.73 3.27
C GLY A 68 -22.55 -6.93 3.84
N GLY A 69 -21.40 -7.58 4.05
CA GLY A 69 -20.16 -6.90 4.43
C GLY A 69 -19.68 -5.91 3.36
N LEU A 70 -19.79 -6.27 2.07
CA LEU A 70 -19.42 -5.38 0.97
C LEU A 70 -20.31 -4.13 0.90
N LEU A 71 -21.62 -4.31 1.14
CA LEU A 71 -22.58 -3.20 1.23
C LEU A 71 -22.21 -2.27 2.39
N LEU A 72 -21.90 -2.82 3.58
CA LEU A 72 -21.48 -2.04 4.74
C LEU A 72 -20.21 -1.23 4.45
N LEU A 73 -19.20 -1.84 3.83
CA LEU A 73 -17.97 -1.15 3.42
C LEU A 73 -18.24 -0.05 2.38
N THR A 74 -19.18 -0.29 1.47
CA THR A 74 -19.58 0.68 0.45
C THR A 74 -20.22 1.92 1.06
N LEU A 75 -21.02 1.75 2.12
CA LEU A 75 -21.68 2.83 2.86
C LEU A 75 -20.74 3.60 3.81
N SER A 76 -19.57 3.06 4.14
CA SER A 76 -18.56 3.75 4.97
C SER A 76 -17.99 5.01 4.28
N SER A 77 -17.78 6.10 5.02
CA SER A 77 -17.23 7.34 4.45
C SER A 77 -15.72 7.22 4.15
N THR A 78 -14.98 6.50 5.00
CA THR A 78 -13.56 6.19 4.78
C THR A 78 -13.41 4.81 4.16
N LYS A 79 -12.64 4.71 3.08
CA LYS A 79 -12.44 3.45 2.37
C LYS A 79 -10.95 3.15 2.24
N ARG A 80 -10.57 1.91 2.52
CA ARG A 80 -9.22 1.38 2.32
C ARG A 80 -9.35 -0.04 1.77
N GLU A 81 -8.45 -0.42 0.87
CA GLU A 81 -8.47 -1.75 0.25
C GLU A 81 -8.30 -2.87 1.28
N ILE A 82 -7.49 -2.65 2.32
CA ILE A 82 -7.27 -3.61 3.40
C ILE A 82 -8.56 -4.04 4.11
N TYR A 83 -9.62 -3.21 4.12
CA TYR A 83 -10.89 -3.60 4.74
C TYR A 83 -11.56 -4.77 4.00
N LEU A 84 -11.26 -4.94 2.71
CA LEU A 84 -11.78 -6.07 1.93
C LEU A 84 -11.22 -7.42 2.41
N SER A 85 -10.04 -7.44 3.07
CA SER A 85 -9.41 -8.66 3.57
C SER A 85 -10.32 -9.50 4.48
N VAL A 86 -11.20 -8.85 5.25
CA VAL A 86 -12.18 -9.50 6.15
C VAL A 86 -13.27 -10.25 5.36
N LEU A 87 -13.54 -9.83 4.12
CA LEU A 87 -14.57 -10.42 3.25
C LEU A 87 -13.99 -11.47 2.30
N LEU A 88 -12.68 -11.48 2.05
CA LEU A 88 -12.03 -12.42 1.12
C LEU A 88 -12.33 -13.90 1.43
N PRO A 89 -12.38 -14.37 2.70
CA PRO A 89 -12.74 -15.75 2.99
C PRO A 89 -14.15 -16.12 2.50
N ALA A 90 -15.16 -15.26 2.72
CA ALA A 90 -16.51 -15.50 2.24
C ALA A 90 -16.56 -15.58 0.72
N LEU A 91 -15.89 -14.65 0.04
CA LEU A 91 -15.82 -14.60 -1.41
C LEU A 91 -15.11 -15.82 -1.99
N ALA A 92 -14.02 -16.27 -1.36
CA ALA A 92 -13.30 -17.49 -1.75
C ALA A 92 -14.16 -18.75 -1.57
N LEU A 93 -14.95 -18.83 -0.49
CA LEU A 93 -15.88 -19.95 -0.26
C LEU A 93 -17.01 -19.97 -1.28
N MET A 94 -17.56 -18.81 -1.66
CA MET A 94 -18.54 -18.72 -2.76
C MET A 94 -17.97 -19.22 -4.09
N VAL A 95 -16.73 -18.82 -4.41
CA VAL A 95 -16.02 -19.32 -5.60
C VAL A 95 -15.86 -20.84 -5.51
N GLY A 96 -15.37 -21.34 -4.37
CA GLY A 96 -15.17 -22.78 -4.16
C GLY A 96 -16.46 -23.59 -4.31
N ALA A 97 -17.59 -23.07 -3.81
CA ALA A 97 -18.90 -23.67 -3.98
C ALA A 97 -19.33 -23.67 -5.46
N GLY A 98 -19.18 -22.55 -6.17
CA GLY A 98 -19.53 -22.45 -7.58
C GLY A 98 -18.65 -23.29 -8.52
N LEU A 99 -17.41 -23.57 -8.13
CA LEU A 99 -16.48 -24.43 -8.88
C LEU A 99 -16.80 -25.93 -8.77
N ARG A 100 -17.70 -26.35 -7.88
CA ARG A 100 -18.16 -27.75 -7.78
C ARG A 100 -19.13 -28.12 -8.91
N GLU A 101 -19.81 -27.13 -9.46
CA GLU A 101 -20.80 -27.30 -10.52
C GLU A 101 -20.14 -27.29 -11.92
N PRO A 102 -20.78 -27.88 -12.94
CA PRO A 102 -20.25 -27.86 -14.30
C PRO A 102 -20.16 -26.43 -14.84
N LEU A 103 -18.94 -25.92 -14.91
CA LEU A 103 -18.69 -24.54 -15.34
C LEU A 103 -19.02 -24.31 -16.82
N ALA A 104 -19.61 -23.14 -17.09
CA ALA A 104 -19.80 -22.64 -18.44
C ALA A 104 -18.48 -22.62 -19.23
N LYS A 105 -18.56 -22.85 -20.56
CA LYS A 105 -17.39 -22.87 -21.44
C LYS A 105 -16.59 -21.56 -21.35
N SER A 106 -17.27 -20.41 -21.27
CA SER A 106 -16.65 -19.09 -21.11
C SER A 106 -15.79 -18.97 -19.85
N VAL A 107 -16.32 -19.42 -18.69
CA VAL A 107 -15.60 -19.43 -17.41
C VAL A 107 -14.34 -20.30 -17.51
N ARG A 108 -14.46 -21.49 -18.10
CA ARG A 108 -13.31 -22.39 -18.33
C ARG A 108 -12.24 -21.77 -19.22
N VAL A 109 -12.63 -21.10 -20.30
CA VAL A 109 -11.70 -20.41 -21.21
C VAL A 109 -11.00 -19.27 -20.48
N ALA A 110 -11.73 -18.43 -19.74
CA ALA A 110 -11.15 -17.31 -18.99
C ALA A 110 -10.11 -17.79 -17.95
N LEU A 111 -10.41 -18.85 -17.20
CA LEU A 111 -9.47 -19.42 -16.23
C LEU A 111 -8.24 -20.03 -16.90
N LYS A 112 -8.38 -20.65 -18.09
CA LYS A 112 -7.23 -21.15 -18.87
C LYS A 112 -6.36 -20.03 -19.44
N ILE A 113 -6.96 -18.93 -19.91
CA ILE A 113 -6.21 -17.74 -20.35
C ILE A 113 -5.39 -17.21 -19.17
N TRP A 114 -6.01 -17.09 -17.99
CA TRP A 114 -5.31 -16.66 -16.79
C TRP A 114 -4.15 -17.57 -16.41
N LEU A 115 -4.36 -18.90 -16.47
CA LEU A 115 -3.29 -19.86 -16.25
C LEU A 115 -2.10 -19.60 -17.19
N GLY A 116 -2.38 -19.38 -18.48
CA GLY A 116 -1.36 -19.00 -19.46
C GLY A 116 -0.61 -17.71 -19.09
N LEU A 117 -1.33 -16.68 -18.63
CA LEU A 117 -0.72 -15.42 -18.16
C LEU A 117 0.17 -15.62 -16.93
N MET A 118 -0.22 -16.46 -15.97
CA MET A 118 0.59 -16.74 -14.77
C MET A 118 1.86 -17.52 -15.13
N LEU A 119 1.77 -18.47 -16.07
CA LEU A 119 2.95 -19.18 -16.59
C LEU A 119 3.87 -18.24 -17.36
N LEU A 120 3.31 -17.33 -18.16
CA LEU A 120 4.07 -16.31 -18.87
C LEU A 120 4.77 -15.35 -17.89
N LEU A 121 4.10 -14.96 -16.80
CA LEU A 121 4.69 -14.16 -15.74
C LEU A 121 5.89 -14.88 -15.11
N LEU A 122 5.72 -16.14 -14.70
CA LEU A 122 6.81 -16.94 -14.15
C LEU A 122 7.99 -17.06 -15.14
N LEU A 123 7.70 -17.30 -16.42
CA LEU A 123 8.72 -17.36 -17.46
C LEU A 123 9.43 -16.01 -17.63
N ALA A 124 8.70 -14.90 -17.64
CA ALA A 124 9.27 -13.56 -17.72
C ALA A 124 10.21 -13.28 -16.54
N MET A 125 9.88 -13.78 -15.34
CA MET A 125 10.74 -13.65 -14.16
C MET A 125 12.02 -14.49 -14.26
N VAL A 126 11.96 -15.68 -14.87
CA VAL A 126 13.17 -16.48 -15.18
C VAL A 126 14.07 -15.74 -16.17
N LEU A 127 13.50 -15.06 -17.16
CA LEU A 127 14.24 -14.35 -18.20
C LEU A 127 14.69 -12.94 -17.78
N ALA A 128 14.12 -12.37 -16.71
CA ALA A 128 14.40 -11.01 -16.26
C ALA A 128 15.91 -10.69 -16.07
N PRO A 129 16.76 -11.60 -15.54
CA PRO A 129 18.19 -11.32 -15.40
C PRO A 129 18.93 -11.14 -16.72
N LEU A 130 18.45 -11.69 -17.84
CA LEU A 130 19.05 -11.46 -19.15
C LEU A 130 18.99 -9.97 -19.55
N GLY A 131 17.90 -9.28 -19.16
CA GLY A 131 17.79 -7.83 -19.33
C GLY A 131 18.74 -7.06 -18.40
N SER A 132 19.03 -7.60 -17.21
CA SER A 132 19.89 -6.96 -16.20
C SER A 132 21.37 -6.87 -16.64
N ILE A 133 21.83 -7.82 -17.46
CA ILE A 133 23.17 -7.81 -18.08
C ILE A 133 23.31 -6.56 -18.98
N ARG A 134 22.25 -6.20 -19.70
CA ARG A 134 22.24 -5.03 -20.59
C ARG A 134 22.18 -3.70 -19.83
N SER A 135 21.63 -3.68 -18.62
CA SER A 135 21.44 -2.47 -17.82
C SER A 135 22.51 -2.26 -16.74
N GLY A 136 23.55 -3.09 -16.68
CA GLY A 136 24.65 -2.96 -15.71
C GLY A 136 24.26 -3.23 -14.25
N LEU A 137 23.16 -3.96 -14.00
CA LEU A 137 22.74 -4.32 -12.65
C LEU A 137 23.56 -5.52 -12.12
N PRO A 138 23.76 -5.64 -10.80
CA PRO A 138 24.56 -6.73 -10.22
C PRO A 138 23.95 -8.11 -10.53
N VAL A 139 24.63 -8.84 -11.41
CA VAL A 139 24.17 -10.11 -12.02
C VAL A 139 23.88 -11.20 -10.99
N GLY A 140 24.68 -11.28 -9.92
CA GLY A 140 24.59 -12.38 -8.94
C GLY A 140 23.23 -12.52 -8.27
N ARG A 141 22.57 -11.41 -7.93
CA ARG A 141 21.22 -11.44 -7.35
C ARG A 141 20.15 -11.75 -8.39
N GLY A 142 20.37 -11.33 -9.65
CA GLY A 142 19.50 -11.71 -10.77
C GLY A 142 19.46 -13.22 -10.95
N LEU A 143 20.61 -13.89 -10.93
CA LEU A 143 20.70 -15.35 -11.05
C LEU A 143 19.94 -16.08 -9.93
N LEU A 144 20.06 -15.61 -8.68
CA LEU A 144 19.29 -16.18 -7.56
C LEU A 144 17.77 -16.06 -7.79
N TYR A 145 17.30 -14.90 -8.27
CA TYR A 145 15.88 -14.71 -8.56
C TYR A 145 15.40 -15.56 -9.75
N ALA A 146 16.21 -15.72 -10.80
CA ALA A 146 15.88 -16.64 -11.89
C ALA A 146 15.81 -18.09 -11.41
N LEU A 147 16.73 -18.53 -10.55
CA LEU A 147 16.70 -19.86 -9.96
C LEU A 147 15.42 -20.09 -9.14
N LEU A 148 15.05 -19.12 -8.29
CA LEU A 148 13.79 -19.18 -7.54
C LEU A 148 12.57 -19.22 -8.47
N ALA A 149 12.51 -18.37 -9.50
CA ALA A 149 11.43 -18.39 -10.49
C ALA A 149 11.36 -19.73 -11.24
N LEU A 150 12.51 -20.34 -11.55
CA LEU A 150 12.58 -21.65 -12.20
C LEU A 150 12.05 -22.77 -11.29
N ILE A 151 12.34 -22.71 -9.99
CA ILE A 151 11.75 -23.62 -9.00
C ILE A 151 10.22 -23.49 -9.00
N PHE A 152 9.69 -22.26 -8.94
CA PHE A 152 8.24 -22.02 -8.99
C PHE A 152 7.61 -22.52 -10.29
N LEU A 153 8.27 -22.32 -11.43
CA LEU A 153 7.83 -22.84 -12.73
C LEU A 153 7.83 -24.38 -12.77
N GLY A 154 8.86 -25.01 -12.21
CA GLY A 154 8.94 -26.47 -12.08
C GLY A 154 7.83 -27.04 -11.18
N LEU A 155 7.53 -26.38 -10.06
CA LEU A 155 6.42 -26.74 -9.18
C LEU A 155 5.06 -26.56 -9.87
N ALA A 156 4.86 -25.47 -10.60
CA ALA A 156 3.66 -25.24 -11.41
C ALA A 156 3.49 -26.33 -12.48
N TRP A 157 4.56 -26.69 -13.18
CA TRP A 157 4.56 -27.78 -14.16
C TRP A 157 4.22 -29.13 -13.53
N MET A 158 4.84 -29.46 -12.38
CA MET A 158 4.54 -30.68 -11.64
C MET A 158 3.07 -30.72 -11.20
N ALA A 159 2.52 -29.61 -10.71
CA ALA A 159 1.12 -29.50 -10.33
C ALA A 159 0.18 -29.78 -11.52
N MET A 160 0.46 -29.21 -12.69
CA MET A 160 -0.32 -29.45 -13.90
C MET A 160 -0.24 -30.89 -14.42
N ARG A 161 0.88 -31.59 -14.16
CA ARG A 161 1.06 -33.01 -14.52
C ARG A 161 0.36 -33.97 -13.55
N ARG A 162 -0.07 -33.53 -12.37
CA ARG A 162 -0.80 -34.37 -11.41
C ARG A 162 -2.24 -34.61 -11.88
N ARG A 163 -2.46 -35.77 -12.50
CA ARG A 163 -3.79 -36.22 -12.97
C ARG A 163 -4.84 -36.33 -11.86
N SER A 164 -4.43 -36.56 -10.61
CA SER A 164 -5.34 -36.66 -9.46
C SER A 164 -5.90 -35.32 -9.00
N MET A 165 -5.29 -34.19 -9.39
CA MET A 165 -5.70 -32.87 -8.96
C MET A 165 -6.72 -32.28 -9.95
N PRO A 166 -7.94 -31.90 -9.50
CA PRO A 166 -8.90 -31.18 -10.33
C PRO A 166 -8.29 -29.90 -10.93
N TRP A 167 -8.59 -29.65 -12.20
CA TRP A 167 -8.01 -28.51 -12.93
C TRP A 167 -8.23 -27.12 -12.26
N PRO A 168 -9.34 -26.80 -11.55
CA PRO A 168 -9.46 -25.51 -10.87
C PRO A 168 -8.46 -25.38 -9.72
N GLN A 169 -8.18 -26.48 -9.01
CA GLN A 169 -7.17 -26.51 -7.94
C GLN A 169 -5.77 -26.30 -8.52
N GLN A 170 -5.47 -26.89 -9.69
CA GLN A 170 -4.21 -26.65 -10.39
C GLN A 170 -4.04 -25.16 -10.72
N ILE A 171 -5.07 -24.51 -11.27
CA ILE A 171 -5.02 -23.06 -11.58
C ILE A 171 -4.79 -22.23 -10.32
N GLY A 172 -5.46 -22.58 -9.21
CA GLY A 172 -5.28 -21.88 -7.96
C GLY A 172 -3.87 -22.04 -7.39
N LEU A 173 -3.32 -23.25 -7.46
CA LEU A 173 -1.94 -23.50 -7.05
C LEU A 173 -0.94 -22.71 -7.92
N VAL A 174 -1.07 -22.77 -9.26
CA VAL A 174 -0.17 -22.02 -10.15
C VAL A 174 -0.29 -20.51 -9.91
N THR A 175 -1.49 -19.99 -9.69
CA THR A 175 -1.71 -18.57 -9.36
C THR A 175 -1.04 -18.20 -8.04
N ALA A 176 -1.19 -19.02 -7.00
CA ALA A 176 -0.55 -18.79 -5.71
C ALA A 176 0.98 -18.81 -5.83
N LEU A 177 1.55 -19.79 -6.54
CA LEU A 177 2.99 -19.85 -6.79
C LEU A 177 3.49 -18.63 -7.57
N ALA A 178 2.77 -18.18 -8.59
CA ALA A 178 3.11 -16.99 -9.36
C ALA A 178 3.09 -15.71 -8.50
N TYR A 179 2.08 -15.55 -7.64
CA TYR A 179 2.04 -14.41 -6.71
C TYR A 179 3.12 -14.47 -5.64
N ILE A 180 3.38 -15.63 -5.05
CA ILE A 180 4.49 -15.79 -4.09
C ILE A 180 5.82 -15.46 -4.76
N ALA A 181 6.05 -15.94 -5.98
CA ALA A 181 7.25 -15.62 -6.75
C ALA A 181 7.34 -14.10 -7.00
N ALA A 182 6.27 -13.49 -7.52
CA ALA A 182 6.20 -12.06 -7.80
C ALA A 182 6.49 -11.23 -6.54
N LEU A 183 5.87 -11.55 -5.40
CA LEU A 183 6.11 -10.85 -4.14
C LEU A 183 7.54 -11.08 -3.62
N SER A 184 8.07 -12.29 -3.74
CA SER A 184 9.42 -12.63 -3.25
C SER A 184 10.55 -12.01 -4.09
N ILE A 185 10.30 -11.74 -5.37
CA ILE A 185 11.31 -11.24 -6.31
C ILE A 185 11.08 -9.77 -6.68
N ALA A 186 9.86 -9.42 -7.11
CA ALA A 186 9.56 -8.08 -7.60
C ALA A 186 9.46 -7.05 -6.46
N CYS A 187 8.87 -7.38 -5.30
CA CYS A 187 8.76 -6.41 -4.20
C CYS A 187 10.13 -5.97 -3.67
N PRO A 188 11.12 -6.85 -3.41
CA PRO A 188 12.46 -6.41 -3.03
C PRO A 188 13.16 -5.55 -4.10
N LEU A 189 12.90 -5.82 -5.38
CA LEU A 189 13.45 -5.01 -6.47
C LEU A 189 12.81 -3.62 -6.53
N VAL A 190 11.49 -3.54 -6.39
CA VAL A 190 10.75 -2.29 -6.31
C VAL A 190 11.17 -1.50 -5.07
N ASP A 191 11.34 -2.17 -3.93
CA ASP A 191 11.77 -1.54 -2.68
C ASP A 191 13.16 -0.92 -2.83
N ARG A 192 14.11 -1.56 -3.52
CA ARG A 192 15.43 -0.92 -3.77
C ARG A 192 15.34 0.43 -4.48
N VAL A 193 14.39 0.58 -5.40
CA VAL A 193 14.24 1.81 -6.19
C VAL A 193 13.32 2.81 -5.50
N LYS A 194 12.32 2.33 -4.75
CA LYS A 194 11.29 3.16 -4.12
C LYS A 194 11.48 3.36 -2.62
N SER A 195 12.49 2.75 -1.99
CA SER A 195 12.71 2.86 -0.55
C SER A 195 13.04 4.30 -0.19
N TYR A 196 12.31 4.82 0.79
CA TYR A 196 12.56 6.14 1.36
C TYR A 196 13.55 6.11 2.53
N ARG A 197 13.99 4.91 2.93
CA ARG A 197 14.92 4.73 4.05
C ARG A 197 16.16 5.62 3.93
N PRO A 198 16.89 5.68 2.80
CA PRO A 198 18.10 6.49 2.70
C PRO A 198 17.84 7.97 2.99
N SER A 199 16.76 8.53 2.43
CA SER A 199 16.39 9.94 2.63
C SER A 199 16.02 10.25 4.08
N PHE A 200 15.27 9.36 4.74
CA PHE A 200 14.96 9.55 6.16
C PHE A 200 16.20 9.45 7.03
N THR A 201 17.06 8.45 6.80
CA THR A 201 18.28 8.26 7.60
C THR A 201 19.28 9.40 7.39
N ALA A 202 19.43 9.89 6.16
CA ALA A 202 20.31 11.01 5.87
C ALA A 202 19.81 12.30 6.54
N MET A 203 18.52 12.62 6.38
CA MET A 203 17.91 13.78 7.05
C MET A 203 17.99 13.69 8.58
N ALA A 204 17.73 12.51 9.15
CA ALA A 204 17.85 12.26 10.58
C ALA A 204 19.28 12.45 11.09
N GLN A 205 20.28 11.90 10.37
CA GLN A 205 21.68 12.07 10.70
C GLN A 205 22.09 13.55 10.68
N ARG A 206 21.64 14.32 9.68
CA ARG A 206 21.91 15.77 9.60
C ARG A 206 21.34 16.52 10.79
N ILE A 207 20.08 16.26 11.15
CA ILE A 207 19.44 16.89 12.31
C ILE A 207 20.17 16.51 13.60
N LEU A 208 20.48 15.22 13.81
CA LEU A 208 21.15 14.75 15.02
C LEU A 208 22.61 15.24 15.13
N SER A 209 23.27 15.47 14.00
CA SER A 209 24.64 16.02 13.96
C SER A 209 24.72 17.51 14.28
N ASP A 210 23.57 18.20 14.31
CA ASP A 210 23.48 19.63 14.59
C ASP A 210 22.91 19.86 15.99
N PRO A 211 23.75 20.18 17.00
CA PRO A 211 23.31 20.35 18.39
C PRO A 211 22.31 21.49 18.57
N GLN A 212 22.24 22.41 17.62
CA GLN A 212 21.31 23.53 17.66
C GLN A 212 19.96 23.18 17.01
N ALA A 213 19.85 22.07 16.28
CA ALA A 213 18.63 21.72 15.56
C ALA A 213 17.49 21.37 16.53
N LYS A 214 16.44 22.20 16.53
CA LYS A 214 15.19 21.95 17.23
C LYS A 214 14.06 22.03 16.21
N VAL A 215 13.69 20.88 15.66
CA VAL A 215 12.90 20.81 14.42
C VAL A 215 11.50 20.29 14.68
N GLY A 216 10.50 20.98 14.15
CA GLY A 216 9.09 20.53 14.16
C GLY A 216 8.68 19.90 12.83
N ALA A 217 7.60 19.12 12.81
CA ALA A 217 7.04 18.55 11.60
C ALA A 217 5.85 19.37 11.10
N TRP A 218 5.97 19.96 9.90
CA TRP A 218 4.87 20.67 9.24
C TRP A 218 4.18 19.78 8.21
N ALA A 219 2.85 19.65 8.34
CA ALA A 219 1.99 18.97 7.38
C ALA A 219 2.51 17.59 6.92
N PHE A 220 3.12 16.82 7.84
CA PHE A 220 3.56 15.46 7.54
C PHE A 220 2.36 14.57 7.19
N ASP A 221 2.47 13.84 6.10
CA ASP A 221 1.53 12.75 5.82
C ASP A 221 1.81 11.54 6.73
N GLU A 222 0.89 10.57 6.73
CA GLU A 222 1.01 9.33 7.49
C GLU A 222 2.35 8.62 7.21
N THR A 223 2.79 8.65 5.94
CA THR A 223 4.04 8.01 5.49
C THR A 223 5.31 8.71 5.99
N THR A 224 5.41 10.04 5.96
CA THR A 224 6.59 10.78 6.43
C THR A 224 6.75 10.60 7.93
N ARG A 225 5.65 10.75 8.67
CA ARG A 225 5.66 10.59 10.13
C ARG A 225 6.06 9.16 10.52
N ALA A 226 5.45 8.16 9.88
CA ALA A 226 5.80 6.77 10.13
C ALA A 226 7.24 6.43 9.71
N GLY A 227 7.74 7.03 8.62
CA GLY A 227 9.08 6.77 8.10
C GLY A 227 10.19 7.18 9.07
N PHE A 228 10.12 8.37 9.66
CA PHE A 228 11.09 8.80 10.67
C PHE A 228 11.04 7.94 11.93
N TYR A 229 9.85 7.63 12.42
CA TYR A 229 9.69 6.74 13.57
C TYR A 229 10.26 5.34 13.27
N TYR A 230 9.86 4.73 12.16
CA TYR A 230 10.23 3.36 11.82
C TYR A 230 11.72 3.19 11.48
N TYR A 231 12.32 4.13 10.74
CA TYR A 231 13.71 3.99 10.28
C TYR A 231 14.74 4.62 11.22
N CYS A 232 14.34 5.61 12.02
CA CYS A 232 15.27 6.43 12.80
C CYS A 232 14.90 6.55 14.28
N ASP A 233 13.76 5.98 14.71
CA ASP A 233 13.20 6.15 16.07
C ASP A 233 13.05 7.63 16.47
N LEU A 234 12.73 8.50 15.49
CA LEU A 234 12.55 9.93 15.71
C LEU A 234 11.09 10.33 15.59
N ILE A 235 10.64 11.12 16.56
CA ILE A 235 9.32 11.75 16.59
C ILE A 235 9.52 13.26 16.68
N PHE A 236 8.93 13.98 15.73
CA PHE A 236 8.98 15.44 15.70
C PHE A 236 7.66 16.03 16.23
N PRO A 237 7.71 17.10 17.02
CA PRO A 237 6.50 17.80 17.46
C PRO A 237 5.77 18.36 16.24
N ALA A 238 4.46 18.12 16.17
CA ALA A 238 3.63 18.60 15.06
C ALA A 238 3.48 20.13 15.13
N VAL A 239 3.83 20.81 14.04
CA VAL A 239 3.55 22.23 13.82
C VAL A 239 2.22 22.29 13.09
N SER A 240 1.15 22.56 13.84
CA SER A 240 -0.23 22.40 13.36
C SER A 240 -0.85 23.71 12.89
N ASP A 241 -0.33 24.85 13.37
CA ASP A 241 -0.83 26.17 13.05
C ASP A 241 0.21 27.01 12.30
N THR A 242 -0.30 27.82 11.39
CA THR A 242 0.40 28.77 10.54
C THR A 242 1.08 29.87 11.36
N THR A 243 0.47 30.33 12.45
CA THR A 243 1.09 31.29 13.38
C THR A 243 2.34 30.70 14.00
N GLN A 244 2.27 29.43 14.40
CA GLN A 244 3.43 28.70 14.93
C GLN A 244 4.53 28.57 13.87
N LEU A 245 4.18 28.16 12.65
CA LEU A 245 5.12 28.08 11.53
C LEU A 245 5.81 29.44 11.28
N GLN A 246 5.05 30.53 11.22
CA GLN A 246 5.59 31.88 11.05
C GLN A 246 6.54 32.27 12.20
N SER A 247 6.20 31.94 13.45
CA SER A 247 7.08 32.23 14.60
C SER A 247 8.41 31.48 14.51
N ILE A 248 8.41 30.23 14.02
CA ILE A 248 9.63 29.44 13.80
C ILE A 248 10.46 30.06 12.68
N LEU A 249 9.83 30.44 11.56
CA LEU A 249 10.51 31.07 10.42
C LEU A 249 10.93 32.53 10.69
N LYS A 250 10.42 33.17 11.73
CA LYS A 250 10.95 34.45 12.26
C LYS A 250 12.07 34.26 13.29
N GLY A 251 12.36 33.02 13.71
CA GLY A 251 13.32 32.74 14.78
C GLY A 251 12.85 33.15 16.18
N THR A 252 11.55 33.37 16.37
CA THR A 252 10.95 33.83 17.65
C THR A 252 10.34 32.70 18.47
N HIS A 253 10.20 31.49 17.90
CA HIS A 253 9.59 30.36 18.60
C HIS A 253 10.54 29.82 19.70
N PRO A 254 10.06 29.64 20.95
CA PRO A 254 10.94 29.37 22.09
C PRO A 254 11.58 27.98 22.07
N ARG A 255 10.97 27.02 21.37
CA ARG A 255 11.40 25.61 21.40
C ARG A 255 11.92 25.07 20.08
N LEU A 256 11.66 25.74 18.96
CA LEU A 256 11.90 25.21 17.63
C LEU A 256 12.55 26.30 16.78
N ASN A 257 13.59 25.96 16.04
CA ASN A 257 14.29 26.87 15.14
C ASN A 257 14.28 26.39 13.68
N GLY A 258 13.62 25.26 13.41
CA GLY A 258 13.44 24.77 12.06
C GLY A 258 12.19 23.91 11.93
N VAL A 259 11.86 23.61 10.68
CA VAL A 259 10.71 22.78 10.33
C VAL A 259 11.13 21.77 9.27
N LEU A 260 10.69 20.52 9.44
CA LEU A 260 10.68 19.54 8.37
C LEU A 260 9.36 19.61 7.61
N THR A 261 9.45 19.58 6.29
CA THR A 261 8.28 19.60 5.41
C THR A 261 8.51 18.79 4.14
N LEU A 262 7.42 18.45 3.45
CA LEU A 262 7.48 17.95 2.08
C LEU A 262 7.28 19.10 1.10
N SER A 263 8.07 19.14 0.02
CA SER A 263 8.00 20.19 -1.00
C SER A 263 6.62 20.34 -1.66
N ARG A 264 5.77 19.32 -1.64
CA ARG A 264 4.41 19.40 -2.20
C ARG A 264 3.40 20.10 -1.30
N HIS A 265 3.73 20.25 -0.02
CA HIS A 265 2.87 20.83 1.03
C HIS A 265 3.40 22.17 1.52
N PHE A 266 4.44 22.69 0.88
CA PHE A 266 5.13 23.91 1.29
C PHE A 266 5.63 24.70 0.08
N PRO A 267 5.46 26.04 0.05
CA PRO A 267 4.76 26.84 1.05
C PRO A 267 3.23 26.62 1.00
N PRO A 268 2.50 26.84 2.10
CA PRO A 268 1.05 26.87 2.09
C PRO A 268 0.54 28.00 1.17
N ALA A 269 -0.41 27.69 0.29
CA ALA A 269 -0.80 28.56 -0.84
C ALA A 269 -1.41 29.92 -0.42
N GLU A 270 -1.96 30.03 0.78
CA GLU A 270 -2.77 31.18 1.22
C GLU A 270 -2.02 32.13 2.16
N ILE A 271 -0.71 31.93 2.37
CA ILE A 271 0.00 32.56 3.49
C ILE A 271 1.31 33.17 3.03
N SER A 272 1.47 34.47 3.33
CA SER A 272 2.77 35.13 3.23
C SER A 272 3.67 34.63 4.36
N LEU A 273 4.77 33.97 4.00
CA LEU A 273 5.77 33.48 4.94
C LEU A 273 6.95 34.46 5.05
N PRO A 274 7.52 34.64 6.26
CA PRO A 274 8.79 35.34 6.45
C PRO A 274 9.90 34.64 5.68
N ALA A 275 10.94 35.36 5.24
CA ALA A 275 12.07 34.79 4.51
C ALA A 275 12.64 33.53 5.19
N TRP A 276 12.80 32.46 4.40
CA TRP A 276 13.31 31.17 4.85
C TRP A 276 14.42 30.68 3.94
N GLN A 277 15.22 29.76 4.45
CA GLN A 277 16.22 29.02 3.69
C GLN A 277 16.02 27.52 3.87
N VAL A 278 16.35 26.76 2.85
CA VAL A 278 16.45 25.30 2.92
C VAL A 278 17.84 24.97 3.45
N ILE A 279 17.90 24.40 4.64
CA ILE A 279 19.16 23.93 5.25
C ILE A 279 19.61 22.65 4.55
N GLU A 280 18.68 21.72 4.37
CA GLU A 280 18.96 20.40 3.79
C GLU A 280 17.75 19.94 2.96
N GLU A 281 18.02 19.20 1.88
CA GLU A 281 16.99 18.64 1.02
C GLU A 281 17.32 17.21 0.60
N GLU A 282 16.39 16.30 0.87
CA GLU A 282 16.50 14.89 0.53
C GLU A 282 15.44 14.48 -0.49
N ARG A 283 15.86 13.84 -1.58
CA ARG A 283 14.94 13.43 -2.64
C ARG A 283 14.31 12.06 -2.35
N MET A 284 13.01 12.04 -2.07
CA MET A 284 12.21 10.82 -1.82
C MET A 284 11.47 10.33 -3.08
N GLY A 285 12.07 10.48 -4.26
CA GLY A 285 11.49 10.08 -5.54
C GLY A 285 11.27 11.23 -6.54
N PRO A 286 10.51 11.00 -7.62
CA PRO A 286 10.43 11.95 -8.74
C PRO A 286 9.80 13.30 -8.38
N ARG A 287 8.79 13.28 -7.49
CA ARG A 287 7.94 14.46 -7.16
C ARG A 287 7.89 14.75 -5.65
N ARG A 288 8.72 14.10 -4.84
CA ARG A 288 8.69 14.24 -3.38
C ARG A 288 10.09 14.57 -2.89
N ARG A 289 10.22 15.73 -2.25
CA ARG A 289 11.45 16.16 -1.59
C ARG A 289 11.13 16.45 -0.12
N LEU A 290 11.99 15.98 0.76
CA LEU A 290 11.94 16.23 2.19
C LEU A 290 12.90 17.38 2.48
N GLN A 291 12.39 18.46 3.04
CA GLN A 291 13.15 19.68 3.25
C GLN A 291 13.21 19.98 4.73
N TRP A 292 14.40 20.36 5.19
CA TRP A 292 14.60 21.04 6.47
C TRP A 292 14.77 22.52 6.20
N ILE A 293 13.86 23.33 6.72
CA ILE A 293 13.84 24.79 6.53
C ILE A 293 14.01 25.54 7.85
N SER A 294 14.55 26.75 7.77
CA SER A 294 14.78 27.65 8.91
C SER A 294 14.61 29.12 8.49
N ALA A 295 14.49 30.00 9.48
CA ALA A 295 14.59 31.45 9.34
C ALA A 295 15.91 31.91 8.72
N VAL A 296 15.90 33.09 8.09
CA VAL A 296 17.08 33.84 7.61
C VAL A 296 17.23 35.16 8.39
N PRO A 297 18.37 35.44 9.05
CA PRO A 297 19.48 34.51 9.31
C PRO A 297 19.06 33.40 10.26
N ARG A 298 19.81 32.29 10.25
CA ARG A 298 19.57 31.21 11.21
C ARG A 298 19.77 31.78 12.62
N PRO A 299 18.78 31.71 13.52
CA PRO A 299 18.95 32.23 14.86
C PRO A 299 20.13 31.50 15.51
N ALA A 300 21.13 32.27 15.96
CA ALA A 300 22.17 31.73 16.83
C ALA A 300 21.47 31.05 18.00
N ALA A 301 21.90 29.85 18.39
CA ALA A 301 21.33 29.18 19.54
C ALA A 301 21.30 30.17 20.70
N ALA A 302 20.10 30.63 21.08
CA ALA A 302 19.94 31.44 22.26
C ALA A 302 20.56 30.60 23.38
N ALA A 303 21.63 31.13 23.98
CA ALA A 303 22.25 30.51 25.13
C ALA A 303 21.12 30.28 26.13
N ILE A 304 20.77 29.02 26.35
CA ILE A 304 19.83 28.67 27.39
C ILE A 304 20.58 29.05 28.66
N THR A 305 20.32 30.25 29.15
CA THR A 305 20.69 30.63 30.51
C THR A 305 20.01 29.61 31.39
N ALA A 306 20.83 28.71 31.94
CA ALA A 306 20.42 27.71 32.91
C ALA A 306 20.00 28.44 34.19
N ASP A 307 18.81 29.03 34.16
CA ASP A 307 18.17 29.64 35.31
C ASP A 307 16.84 28.92 35.49
N GLY A 308 16.94 27.79 36.17
CA GLY A 308 15.88 26.82 36.40
C GLY A 308 16.27 25.97 37.60
N SER A 309 16.49 26.65 38.72
CA SER A 309 16.46 26.06 40.06
C SER A 309 15.17 25.28 40.24
N ILE A 310 15.33 23.98 40.52
CA ILE A 310 14.29 23.12 41.09
C ILE A 310 14.19 23.44 42.58
#